data_AF-A0A3M7KWS7-F1
#
_entry.id   AF-A0A3M7KWS7-F1
#
_cell.length_a   1.000
_cell.length_b   1.000
_cell.length_c   1.000
_cell.angle_alpha   90.00
_cell.angle_beta   90.00
_cell.angle_gamma   90.00
#
_symmetry.space_group_name_H-M   'P 1'
#
loop_
_entity.id
_entity.type
_entity.pdbx_description
1 polymer ?
#
loop_
_entity_poly.entity_id
_entity_poly.type
_entity_poly.pdbx_seq_one_letter_code
_entity_poly.pdbx_strand_id
1 'polypeptide(L)'
;MSLLPKEACLIRLFNAAGCHQWDRLAPLAREFYDLGGSLEELVATTRFLVTLIGYGPALKATLTLHKAGFMPKHVPGKVGGPPGNAFELVYTSVTDTVRAKLHDADPVLAEWIRTHLYGDIYSSPGIPLRLKQLLICSNLAMADMPDQLFGHAIAGLRFGATLQQLEEAVHLAVAVPEHSIKPAIVDEALKILTLAQRKNRRDFAGSPASQQVAVAFGSVRIPPLAPLTNGPPSMSAMSGTVAEPTPKPTQVRHVQMVTEKTIAAAPKVPKPAAGSVSQEGFAWDVLESERPPM
;
A
#
# COMPACT_ATOMS: atom_id res chain seq x y z
N MET A 1 18.64 -13.46 12.84
CA MET A 1 17.78 -14.45 12.15
C MET A 1 17.53 -13.89 10.77
N SER A 2 17.83 -14.70 9.75
CA SER A 2 17.64 -14.38 8.33
C SER A 2 16.16 -14.47 7.93
N LEU A 3 15.85 -14.14 6.67
CA LEU A 3 14.55 -14.40 6.06
C LEU A 3 14.28 -15.90 5.97
N LEU A 4 13.00 -16.27 6.07
CA LEU A 4 12.57 -17.60 5.69
C LEU A 4 12.68 -17.76 4.17
N PRO A 5 13.05 -18.94 3.64
CA PRO A 5 13.15 -19.15 2.18
C PRO A 5 11.90 -18.74 1.41
N LYS A 6 10.70 -19.07 1.93
CA LYS A 6 9.43 -18.68 1.31
C LYS A 6 9.20 -17.17 1.27
N GLU A 7 9.68 -16.44 2.28
CA GLU A 7 9.58 -14.97 2.33
C GLU A 7 10.52 -14.31 1.34
N ALA A 8 11.75 -14.83 1.24
CA ALA A 8 12.70 -14.40 0.21
C ALA A 8 12.15 -14.66 -1.21
N CYS A 9 11.43 -15.77 -1.42
CA CYS A 9 10.74 -16.05 -2.67
C CYS A 9 9.61 -15.05 -2.96
N LEU A 10 8.77 -14.72 -1.97
CA LEU A 10 7.73 -13.69 -2.13
C LEU A 10 8.30 -12.30 -2.41
N ILE A 11 9.40 -11.91 -1.78
CA ILE A 11 10.09 -10.64 -2.06
C ILE A 11 10.57 -10.61 -3.52
N ARG A 12 11.19 -11.70 -4.01
CA ARG A 12 11.58 -11.81 -5.42
C ARG A 12 10.38 -11.73 -6.36
N LEU A 13 9.28 -12.40 -6.04
CA LEU A 13 8.05 -12.36 -6.83
C LEU A 13 7.45 -10.95 -6.88
N PHE A 14 7.40 -10.27 -5.75
CA PHE A 14 6.89 -8.90 -5.62
C PHE A 14 7.72 -7.91 -6.44
N ASN A 15 9.05 -7.97 -6.33
CA ASN A 15 9.95 -7.10 -7.08
C ASN A 15 9.95 -7.44 -8.58
N ALA A 16 9.90 -8.72 -8.96
CA ALA A 16 9.75 -9.12 -10.37
C ALA A 16 8.45 -8.57 -10.98
N ALA A 17 7.34 -8.61 -10.24
CA ALA A 17 6.08 -8.00 -10.68
C ALA A 17 6.20 -6.47 -10.78
N GLY A 18 6.87 -5.81 -9.82
CA GLY A 18 7.15 -4.37 -9.86
C GLY A 18 8.00 -3.94 -11.06
N CYS A 19 8.96 -4.76 -11.46
CA CYS A 19 9.81 -4.56 -12.63
C CYS A 19 9.21 -5.12 -13.94
N HIS A 20 7.94 -5.54 -13.92
CA HIS A 20 7.21 -6.07 -15.08
C HIS A 20 7.79 -7.36 -15.70
N GLN A 21 8.49 -8.17 -14.92
CA GLN A 21 9.07 -9.45 -15.33
C GLN A 21 8.07 -10.59 -15.19
N TRP A 22 7.04 -10.57 -16.04
CA TRP A 22 5.87 -11.44 -15.94
C TRP A 22 6.18 -12.93 -16.11
N ASP A 23 7.16 -13.24 -16.95
CA ASP A 23 7.66 -14.59 -17.22
C ASP A 23 8.24 -15.27 -15.98
N ARG A 24 8.77 -14.49 -15.03
CA ARG A 24 9.34 -14.99 -13.77
C ARG A 24 8.29 -15.34 -12.72
N LEU A 25 7.06 -14.82 -12.83
CA LEU A 25 6.05 -15.00 -11.79
C LEU A 25 5.62 -16.45 -11.62
N ALA A 26 5.45 -17.20 -12.71
CA ALA A 26 5.04 -18.61 -12.65
C ALA A 26 6.12 -19.52 -12.03
N PRO A 27 7.41 -19.44 -12.45
CA PRO A 27 8.50 -20.16 -11.76
C PRO A 27 8.63 -19.81 -10.28
N LEU A 28 8.55 -18.52 -9.92
CA LEU A 28 8.65 -18.09 -8.52
C LEU A 28 7.45 -18.56 -7.69
N ALA A 29 6.23 -18.55 -8.25
CA ALA A 29 5.06 -19.08 -7.57
C ALA A 29 5.18 -20.59 -7.30
N ARG A 30 5.72 -21.35 -8.27
CA ARG A 30 6.02 -22.79 -8.08
C ARG A 30 7.01 -22.99 -6.94
N GLU A 31 8.14 -22.29 -6.99
CA GLU A 31 9.17 -22.34 -5.94
C GLU A 31 8.59 -21.98 -4.57
N PHE A 32 7.75 -20.95 -4.50
CA PHE A 32 7.08 -20.54 -3.27
C PHE A 32 6.21 -21.65 -2.67
N TYR A 33 5.44 -22.36 -3.51
CA TYR A 33 4.65 -23.51 -3.05
C TYR A 33 5.53 -24.70 -2.63
N ASP A 34 6.61 -24.98 -3.35
CA ASP A 34 7.57 -26.03 -2.98
C ASP A 34 8.24 -25.74 -1.62
N LEU A 35 8.37 -24.45 -1.26
CA LEU A 35 8.85 -23.98 0.04
C LEU A 35 7.76 -23.96 1.14
N GLY A 36 6.58 -24.55 0.89
CA GLY A 36 5.48 -24.63 1.85
C GLY A 36 4.65 -23.34 1.98
N GLY A 37 4.67 -22.49 0.96
CA GLY A 37 3.85 -21.30 0.86
C GLY A 37 2.35 -21.59 0.75
N SER A 38 1.51 -20.72 1.29
CA SER A 38 0.04 -20.83 1.20
C SER A 38 -0.54 -19.98 0.07
N LEU A 39 -1.74 -20.36 -0.39
CA LEU A 39 -2.47 -19.55 -1.37
C LEU A 39 -2.78 -18.14 -0.86
N GLU A 40 -3.14 -18.04 0.42
CA GLU A 40 -3.46 -16.79 1.09
C GLU A 40 -2.27 -15.82 1.07
N GLU A 41 -1.05 -16.31 1.33
CA GLU A 41 0.18 -15.53 1.28
C GLU A 41 0.50 -15.05 -0.14
N LEU A 42 0.36 -15.91 -1.15
CA LEU A 42 0.62 -15.55 -2.55
C LEU A 42 -0.37 -14.47 -3.04
N VAL A 43 -1.66 -14.66 -2.73
CA VAL A 43 -2.71 -13.71 -3.10
C VAL A 43 -2.51 -12.38 -2.39
N ALA A 44 -2.24 -12.40 -1.09
CA ALA A 44 -2.06 -11.19 -0.30
C ALA A 44 -0.82 -10.41 -0.77
N THR A 45 0.29 -11.09 -1.06
CA THR A 45 1.51 -10.48 -1.63
C THR A 45 1.22 -9.83 -2.98
N THR A 46 0.52 -10.54 -3.88
CA THR A 46 0.17 -10.01 -5.21
C THR A 46 -0.76 -8.80 -5.13
N ARG A 47 -1.77 -8.82 -4.25
CA ARG A 47 -2.64 -7.66 -4.01
C ARG A 47 -1.90 -6.48 -3.40
N PHE A 48 -0.91 -6.76 -2.55
CA PHE A 48 -0.16 -5.72 -1.86
C PHE A 48 0.68 -4.84 -2.80
N LEU A 49 0.94 -5.28 -4.05
CA LEU A 49 1.55 -4.47 -5.11
C LEU A 49 0.83 -3.13 -5.31
N VAL A 50 -0.48 -3.07 -5.09
CA VAL A 50 -1.29 -1.83 -5.22
C VAL A 50 -0.72 -0.69 -4.37
N THR A 51 -0.08 -0.99 -3.24
CA THR A 51 0.38 -0.01 -2.26
C THR A 51 1.47 0.93 -2.79
N LEU A 52 2.43 0.42 -3.56
CA LEU A 52 3.59 1.19 -4.02
C LEU A 52 3.80 1.16 -5.53
N ILE A 53 3.37 0.07 -6.18
CA ILE A 53 3.61 -0.19 -7.60
C ILE A 53 2.36 0.15 -8.42
N GLY A 54 1.18 0.10 -7.79
CA GLY A 54 -0.09 0.53 -8.37
C GLY A 54 -0.96 -0.61 -8.90
N TYR A 55 -2.19 -0.26 -9.28
CA TYR A 55 -3.23 -1.25 -9.62
C TYR A 55 -2.97 -2.01 -10.92
N GLY A 56 -2.34 -1.37 -11.91
CA GLY A 56 -2.06 -1.97 -13.22
C GLY A 56 -1.14 -3.20 -13.11
N PRO A 57 0.06 -3.05 -12.53
CA PRO A 57 0.95 -4.17 -12.26
C PRO A 57 0.35 -5.23 -11.34
N ALA A 58 -0.39 -4.84 -10.30
CA ALA A 58 -1.08 -5.78 -9.42
C ALA A 58 -2.10 -6.65 -10.18
N LEU A 59 -2.90 -6.03 -11.06
CA LEU A 59 -3.86 -6.72 -11.91
C LEU A 59 -3.15 -7.63 -12.92
N LYS A 60 -2.08 -7.16 -13.55
CA LYS A 60 -1.31 -7.94 -14.51
C LYS A 60 -0.64 -9.16 -13.87
N ALA A 61 -0.06 -9.01 -12.68
CA ALA A 61 0.52 -10.12 -11.91
C ALA A 61 -0.55 -11.15 -11.57
N THR A 62 -1.71 -10.69 -11.07
CA THR A 62 -2.87 -11.55 -10.77
C THR A 62 -3.30 -12.36 -12.00
N LEU A 63 -3.50 -11.71 -13.15
CA LEU A 63 -3.92 -12.38 -14.39
C LEU A 63 -2.87 -13.37 -14.90
N THR A 64 -1.58 -13.05 -14.76
CA THR A 64 -0.47 -13.94 -15.11
C THR A 64 -0.50 -15.20 -14.25
N LEU A 65 -0.64 -15.06 -12.92
CA LEU A 65 -0.71 -16.18 -11.99
C LEU A 65 -2.01 -16.99 -12.13
N HIS A 66 -3.14 -16.35 -12.46
CA HIS A 66 -4.38 -17.04 -12.83
C HIS A 66 -4.18 -17.92 -14.07
N LYS A 67 -3.61 -17.36 -15.15
CA LYS A 67 -3.37 -18.08 -16.40
C LYS A 67 -2.43 -19.27 -16.20
N ALA A 68 -1.45 -19.12 -15.31
CA ALA A 68 -0.50 -20.18 -14.95
C ALA A 68 -1.05 -21.21 -13.95
N GLY A 69 -2.26 -21.03 -13.43
CA GLY A 69 -2.90 -21.97 -12.51
C GLY A 69 -2.45 -21.88 -11.04
N PHE A 70 -1.75 -20.81 -10.65
CA PHE A 70 -1.24 -20.62 -9.28
C PHE A 70 -2.18 -19.83 -8.37
N MET A 71 -3.17 -19.14 -8.93
CA MET A 71 -4.13 -18.36 -8.15
C MET A 71 -5.55 -18.58 -8.68
N PRO A 72 -6.53 -18.98 -7.84
CA PRO A 72 -7.93 -19.06 -8.23
C PRO A 72 -8.58 -17.68 -8.18
N LYS A 73 -9.72 -17.54 -8.88
CA LYS A 73 -10.41 -16.26 -9.08
C LYS A 73 -11.06 -15.66 -7.81
N HIS A 74 -11.24 -16.43 -6.74
CA HIS A 74 -12.05 -16.04 -5.58
C HIS A 74 -11.36 -16.32 -4.25
N VAL A 75 -10.53 -15.37 -3.82
CA VAL A 75 -9.92 -15.40 -2.48
C VAL A 75 -10.43 -14.20 -1.68
N PRO A 76 -11.01 -14.36 -0.49
CA PRO A 76 -11.47 -13.23 0.32
C PRO A 76 -10.36 -12.22 0.60
N GLY A 77 -10.74 -10.98 0.88
CA GLY A 77 -9.83 -9.90 1.25
C GLY A 77 -10.61 -8.80 1.96
N LYS A 78 -9.91 -7.91 2.68
CA LYS A 78 -10.54 -6.73 3.25
C LYS A 78 -10.87 -5.76 2.11
N VAL A 79 -12.16 -5.50 1.89
CA VAL A 79 -12.63 -4.59 0.84
C VAL A 79 -13.83 -3.80 1.37
N GLY A 80 -13.62 -2.53 1.70
CA GLY A 80 -14.65 -1.63 2.20
C GLY A 80 -15.19 -2.00 3.60
N GLY A 81 -16.31 -1.37 3.98
CA GLY A 81 -16.77 -1.38 5.37
C GLY A 81 -15.87 -0.53 6.29
N PRO A 82 -16.01 -0.64 7.63
CA PRO A 82 -15.14 0.07 8.56
C PRO A 82 -13.65 -0.23 8.30
N PRO A 83 -12.76 0.76 8.34
CA PRO A 83 -11.33 0.56 8.15
C PRO A 83 -10.77 -0.34 9.26
N GLY A 84 -9.79 -1.18 8.92
CA GLY A 84 -8.97 -1.87 9.91
C GLY A 84 -7.98 -0.94 10.60
N ASN A 85 -7.35 -1.43 11.66
CA ASN A 85 -6.51 -0.62 12.56
C ASN A 85 -5.02 -0.55 12.18
N ALA A 86 -4.64 -0.89 10.94
CA ALA A 86 -3.23 -0.92 10.56
C ALA A 86 -2.56 0.47 10.65
N PHE A 87 -3.32 1.56 10.45
CA PHE A 87 -2.81 2.93 10.58
C PHE A 87 -2.33 3.19 12.01
N GLU A 88 -3.15 2.85 12.99
CA GLU A 88 -2.88 3.00 14.42
C GLU A 88 -1.72 2.12 14.88
N LEU A 89 -1.62 0.89 14.34
CA LEU A 89 -0.50 0.00 14.65
C LEU A 89 0.83 0.55 14.13
N VAL A 90 0.83 1.18 12.96
CA VAL A 90 2.03 1.76 12.35
C VAL A 90 2.44 3.05 13.07
N TYR A 91 1.52 3.98 13.31
CA TYR A 91 1.88 5.31 13.85
C TYR A 91 1.78 5.44 15.37
N THR A 92 1.11 4.51 16.07
CA THR A 92 1.01 4.45 17.54
C THR A 92 0.76 5.80 18.20
N SER A 93 1.67 6.27 19.06
CA SER A 93 1.53 7.48 19.86
C SER A 93 1.50 8.76 19.04
N VAL A 94 1.94 8.72 17.77
CA VAL A 94 1.93 9.88 16.87
C VAL A 94 0.77 9.84 15.86
N THR A 95 -0.16 8.88 15.98
CA THR A 95 -1.29 8.69 15.06
C THR A 95 -2.05 10.00 14.77
N ASP A 96 -2.43 10.75 15.82
CA ASP A 96 -3.23 11.96 15.65
C ASP A 96 -2.45 13.09 14.99
N THR A 97 -1.16 13.22 15.32
CA THR A 97 -0.25 14.17 14.67
C THR A 97 -0.11 13.86 13.19
N VAL A 98 0.05 12.58 12.82
CA VAL A 98 0.16 12.17 11.40
C VAL A 98 -1.14 12.45 10.65
N ARG A 99 -2.30 12.18 11.27
CA ARG A 99 -3.60 12.50 10.67
C ARG A 99 -3.76 13.99 10.41
N ALA A 100 -3.42 14.82 11.40
CA ALA A 100 -3.46 16.27 11.25
C ALA A 100 -2.54 16.74 10.13
N LYS A 101 -1.28 16.29 10.10
CA LYS A 101 -0.32 16.64 9.04
C LYS A 101 -0.79 16.20 7.65
N LEU A 102 -1.33 14.99 7.51
CA LEU A 102 -1.87 14.51 6.23
C LEU A 102 -3.08 15.35 5.80
N HIS A 103 -4.00 15.63 6.72
CA HIS A 103 -5.19 16.43 6.44
C HIS A 103 -4.86 17.88 6.08
N ASP A 104 -3.89 18.48 6.76
CA ASP A 104 -3.41 19.84 6.47
C ASP A 104 -2.74 19.91 5.10
N ALA A 105 -2.06 18.84 4.67
CA ALA A 105 -1.47 18.75 3.33
C ALA A 105 -2.53 18.56 2.24
N ASP A 106 -3.43 17.60 2.41
CA ASP A 106 -4.58 17.35 1.52
C ASP A 106 -5.61 16.45 2.23
N PRO A 107 -6.81 16.96 2.57
CA PRO A 107 -7.85 16.20 3.25
C PRO A 107 -8.35 14.96 2.50
N VAL A 108 -8.45 15.02 1.17
CA VAL A 108 -8.95 13.91 0.36
C VAL A 108 -7.91 12.81 0.31
N LEU A 109 -6.66 13.18 0.05
CA LEU A 109 -5.55 12.23 0.06
C LEU A 109 -5.36 11.60 1.44
N ALA A 110 -5.48 12.38 2.52
CA ALA A 110 -5.42 11.88 3.89
C ALA A 110 -6.45 10.77 4.12
N GLU A 111 -7.69 10.97 3.66
CA GLU A 111 -8.75 9.99 3.79
C GLU A 111 -8.53 8.75 2.92
N TRP A 112 -7.96 8.89 1.73
CA TRP A 112 -7.56 7.73 0.91
C TRP A 112 -6.45 6.91 1.57
N ILE A 113 -5.44 7.57 2.11
CA ILE A 113 -4.35 6.90 2.85
C ILE A 113 -4.93 6.18 4.07
N ARG A 114 -5.72 6.87 4.89
CA ARG A 114 -6.26 6.33 6.13
C ARG A 114 -7.24 5.18 5.87
N THR A 115 -8.18 5.37 4.95
CA THR A 115 -9.29 4.41 4.73
C THR A 115 -8.92 3.30 3.77
N HIS A 116 -8.32 3.60 2.62
CA HIS A 116 -8.09 2.60 1.58
C HIS A 116 -6.72 1.96 1.68
N LEU A 117 -5.64 2.75 1.78
CA LEU A 117 -4.30 2.17 1.91
C LEU A 117 -4.18 1.44 3.24
N TYR A 118 -4.36 2.13 4.37
CA TYR A 118 -4.18 1.52 5.67
C TYR A 118 -5.40 0.68 6.10
N GLY A 119 -6.61 1.22 5.96
CA GLY A 119 -7.83 0.59 6.44
C GLY A 119 -8.30 -0.63 5.64
N ASP A 120 -7.96 -0.72 4.34
CA ASP A 120 -8.29 -1.87 3.50
C ASP A 120 -7.05 -2.70 3.13
N ILE A 121 -6.08 -2.12 2.41
CA ILE A 121 -4.97 -2.90 1.82
C ILE A 121 -3.98 -3.40 2.88
N TYR A 122 -3.47 -2.53 3.76
CA TYR A 122 -2.62 -2.95 4.88
C TYR A 122 -3.37 -3.77 5.91
N SER A 123 -4.67 -3.54 6.05
CA SER A 123 -5.47 -4.31 7.00
C SER A 123 -5.97 -5.65 6.43
N SER A 124 -5.79 -5.89 5.12
CA SER A 124 -6.17 -7.16 4.50
C SER A 124 -5.34 -8.31 5.05
N PRO A 125 -5.96 -9.47 5.37
CA PRO A 125 -5.26 -10.63 5.88
C PRO A 125 -4.41 -11.32 4.80
N GLY A 126 -3.66 -12.34 5.21
CA GLY A 126 -2.91 -13.26 4.35
C GLY A 126 -1.39 -13.15 4.49
N ILE A 127 -0.86 -11.96 4.82
CA ILE A 127 0.54 -11.77 5.23
C ILE A 127 0.63 -10.83 6.43
N PRO A 128 1.55 -11.07 7.38
CA PRO A 128 1.71 -10.23 8.57
C PRO A 128 2.26 -8.84 8.23
N LEU A 129 2.01 -7.85 9.10
CA LEU A 129 2.57 -6.50 8.93
C LEU A 129 4.10 -6.51 8.79
N ARG A 130 4.81 -7.43 9.47
CA ARG A 130 6.26 -7.60 9.31
C ARG A 130 6.66 -7.87 7.86
N LEU A 131 5.99 -8.82 7.20
CA LEU A 131 6.29 -9.17 5.81
C LEU A 131 5.89 -8.04 4.86
N LYS A 132 4.78 -7.33 5.13
CA LYS A 132 4.41 -6.12 4.37
C LYS A 132 5.51 -5.06 4.39
N GLN A 133 6.11 -4.81 5.56
CA GLN A 133 7.23 -3.86 5.66
C GLN A 133 8.47 -4.34 4.91
N LEU A 134 8.79 -5.63 4.91
CA LEU A 134 9.92 -6.18 4.14
C LEU A 134 9.72 -5.98 2.62
N LEU A 135 8.51 -6.23 2.11
CA LEU A 135 8.16 -5.98 0.69
C LEU A 135 8.26 -4.50 0.33
N ILE A 136 7.83 -3.62 1.24
CA ILE A 136 7.92 -2.17 1.05
C ILE A 136 9.38 -1.71 1.04
N CYS A 137 10.17 -2.11 2.04
CA CYS A 137 11.58 -1.74 2.13
C CYS A 137 12.37 -2.22 0.92
N SER A 138 12.11 -3.43 0.41
CA SER A 138 12.76 -3.91 -0.82
C SER A 138 12.42 -3.02 -2.01
N ASN A 139 11.15 -2.65 -2.18
CA ASN A 139 10.73 -1.79 -3.29
C ASN A 139 11.22 -0.34 -3.17
N LEU A 140 11.17 0.25 -1.98
CA LEU A 140 11.63 1.63 -1.74
C LEU A 140 13.14 1.78 -1.94
N ALA A 141 13.91 0.75 -1.60
CA ALA A 141 15.34 0.73 -1.90
C ALA A 141 15.61 0.72 -3.41
N MET A 142 14.84 -0.05 -4.20
CA MET A 142 14.96 0.00 -5.67
C MET A 142 14.53 1.35 -6.25
N ALA A 143 13.52 1.97 -5.66
CA ALA A 143 12.97 3.24 -6.10
C ALA A 143 13.79 4.47 -5.67
N ASP A 144 14.92 4.28 -4.96
CA ASP A 144 15.77 5.35 -4.42
C ASP A 144 14.98 6.37 -3.58
N MET A 145 14.15 5.85 -2.65
CA MET A 145 13.29 6.65 -1.77
C MET A 145 13.73 6.56 -0.30
N PRO A 146 14.89 7.14 0.08
CA PRO A 146 15.48 6.99 1.42
C PRO A 146 14.56 7.48 2.55
N ASP A 147 13.84 8.58 2.33
CA ASP A 147 12.95 9.19 3.34
C ASP A 147 11.82 8.23 3.74
N GLN A 148 11.21 7.57 2.74
CA GLN A 148 10.17 6.56 2.97
C GLN A 148 10.78 5.27 3.53
N LEU A 149 11.95 4.86 3.02
CA LEU A 149 12.64 3.65 3.48
C LEU A 149 12.92 3.71 4.99
N PHE A 150 13.35 4.87 5.50
CA PHE A 150 13.63 5.08 6.91
C PHE A 150 12.40 4.79 7.80
N GLY A 151 11.26 5.41 7.49
CA GLY A 151 10.02 5.22 8.26
C GLY A 151 9.52 3.78 8.22
N HIS A 152 9.55 3.15 7.04
CA HIS A 152 9.13 1.76 6.86
C HIS A 152 10.08 0.75 7.52
N ALA A 153 11.39 1.02 7.55
CA ALA A 153 12.36 0.20 8.26
C ALA A 153 12.12 0.24 9.78
N ILE A 154 11.82 1.41 10.35
CA ILE A 154 11.43 1.53 11.76
C ILE A 154 10.16 0.72 12.05
N ALA A 155 9.14 0.83 11.19
CA ALA A 155 7.92 0.05 11.33
C ALA A 155 8.19 -1.46 11.25
N GLY A 156 9.03 -1.90 10.30
CA GLY A 156 9.44 -3.29 10.15
C GLY A 156 10.11 -3.84 11.41
N LEU A 157 11.08 -3.10 11.96
CA LEU A 157 11.76 -3.46 13.20
C LEU A 157 10.78 -3.53 14.39
N ARG A 158 9.84 -2.57 14.50
CA ARG A 158 8.79 -2.61 15.54
C ARG A 158 7.90 -3.83 15.40
N PHE A 159 7.58 -4.25 14.18
CA PHE A 159 6.85 -5.48 13.91
C PHE A 159 7.73 -6.73 13.99
N GLY A 160 8.97 -6.66 14.47
CA GLY A 160 9.81 -7.82 14.72
C GLY A 160 10.60 -8.32 13.52
N ALA A 161 10.74 -7.52 12.46
CA ALA A 161 11.82 -7.75 11.50
C ALA A 161 13.18 -7.51 12.18
N THR A 162 14.21 -8.21 11.72
CA THR A 162 15.59 -7.89 12.11
C THR A 162 16.21 -6.95 11.08
N LEU A 163 17.28 -6.23 11.46
CA LEU A 163 18.07 -5.45 10.50
C LEU A 163 18.58 -6.36 9.37
N GLN A 164 19.10 -7.54 9.73
CA GLN A 164 19.53 -8.56 8.77
C GLN A 164 18.44 -8.91 7.74
N GLN A 165 17.18 -9.09 8.17
CA GLN A 165 16.08 -9.38 7.24
C GLN A 165 15.76 -8.20 6.30
N LEU A 166 15.88 -6.96 6.79
CA LEU A 166 15.70 -5.76 5.97
C LEU A 166 16.83 -5.63 4.93
N GLU A 167 18.08 -5.88 5.34
CA GLU A 167 19.24 -5.88 4.44
C GLU A 167 19.11 -6.98 3.36
N GLU A 168 18.73 -8.19 3.76
CA GLU A 168 18.44 -9.28 2.83
C GLU A 168 17.31 -8.92 1.84
N ALA A 169 16.26 -8.22 2.29
CA ALA A 169 15.18 -7.77 1.42
C ALA A 169 15.68 -6.75 0.37
N VAL A 170 16.55 -5.81 0.76
CA VAL A 170 17.19 -4.85 -0.16
C VAL A 170 18.07 -5.58 -1.18
N HIS A 171 18.88 -6.54 -0.74
CA HIS A 171 19.72 -7.33 -1.64
C HIS A 171 18.91 -8.16 -2.66
N LEU A 172 17.77 -8.73 -2.24
CA LEU A 172 16.88 -9.47 -3.15
C LEU A 172 16.20 -8.55 -4.17
N ALA A 173 15.98 -7.29 -3.82
CA ALA A 173 15.43 -6.29 -4.74
C ALA A 173 16.41 -5.98 -5.88
N VAL A 174 17.70 -5.85 -5.57
CA VAL A 174 18.74 -5.48 -6.54
C VAL A 174 19.28 -6.65 -7.36
N ALA A 175 18.96 -7.88 -6.96
CA ALA A 175 19.29 -9.11 -7.70
C ALA A 175 18.36 -9.39 -8.90
N VAL A 176 17.51 -8.42 -9.29
CA VAL A 176 16.62 -8.54 -10.45
C VAL A 176 17.43 -8.34 -11.74
N PRO A 177 17.62 -9.39 -12.58
CA PRO A 177 18.69 -9.44 -13.60
C PRO A 177 18.68 -8.34 -14.67
N GLU A 178 17.52 -7.75 -14.96
CA GLU A 178 17.37 -6.75 -16.02
C GLU A 178 17.36 -5.30 -15.49
N HIS A 179 17.37 -5.13 -14.17
CA HIS A 179 17.42 -3.82 -13.52
C HIS A 179 18.77 -3.65 -12.81
N SER A 180 19.74 -3.12 -13.54
CA SER A 180 21.03 -2.73 -12.96
C SER A 180 20.85 -1.54 -12.03
N ILE A 181 20.62 -1.81 -10.75
CA ILE A 181 20.63 -0.78 -9.70
C ILE A 181 22.09 -0.45 -9.38
N LYS A 182 22.40 0.86 -9.34
CA LYS A 182 23.76 1.32 -9.04
C LYS A 182 24.16 0.86 -7.63
N PRO A 183 25.38 0.34 -7.43
CA PRO A 183 25.84 -0.07 -6.09
C PRO A 183 25.67 1.01 -5.02
N ALA A 184 25.89 2.28 -5.38
CA ALA A 184 25.71 3.41 -4.47
C ALA A 184 24.28 3.55 -3.90
N ILE A 185 23.24 3.18 -4.66
CA ILE A 185 21.84 3.20 -4.18
C ILE A 185 21.65 2.11 -3.12
N VAL A 186 22.27 0.95 -3.32
CA VAL A 186 22.24 -0.16 -2.36
C VAL A 186 22.96 0.23 -1.08
N ASP A 187 24.16 0.79 -1.20
CA ASP A 187 24.95 1.26 -0.06
C ASP A 187 24.19 2.31 0.76
N GLU A 188 23.51 3.24 0.08
CA GLU A 188 22.70 4.26 0.75
C GLU A 188 21.49 3.66 1.45
N ALA A 189 20.76 2.74 0.80
CA ALA A 189 19.66 2.03 1.42
C ALA A 189 20.10 1.30 2.71
N LEU A 190 21.25 0.60 2.69
CA LEU A 190 21.79 -0.10 3.86
C LEU A 190 22.17 0.87 5.01
N LYS A 191 22.69 2.07 4.69
CA LYS A 191 22.92 3.11 5.70
C LYS A 191 21.61 3.58 6.33
N ILE A 192 20.57 3.82 5.52
CA ILE A 192 19.24 4.21 6.01
C ILE A 192 18.67 3.14 6.95
N LEU A 193 18.81 1.85 6.62
CA LEU A 193 18.39 0.76 7.51
C LEU A 193 19.14 0.78 8.86
N THR A 194 20.43 1.08 8.84
CA THR A 194 21.24 1.21 10.07
C THR A 194 20.76 2.39 10.92
N LEU A 195 20.47 3.54 10.31
CA LEU A 195 19.92 4.70 11.01
C LEU A 195 18.55 4.39 11.61
N ALA A 196 17.68 3.72 10.87
CA ALA A 196 16.38 3.28 11.34
C ALA A 196 16.51 2.34 12.55
N GLN A 197 17.48 1.42 12.54
CA GLN A 197 17.74 0.55 13.69
C GLN A 197 18.18 1.33 14.94
N ARG A 198 19.06 2.32 14.78
CA ARG A 198 19.51 3.17 15.89
C ARG A 198 18.33 3.94 16.50
N LYS A 199 17.50 4.59 15.67
CA LYS A 199 16.29 5.29 16.14
C LYS A 199 15.31 4.33 16.79
N ASN A 200 15.08 3.15 16.20
CA ASN A 200 14.19 2.15 16.76
C ASN A 200 14.63 1.70 18.16
N ARG A 201 15.92 1.41 18.35
CA ARG A 201 16.47 1.02 19.67
C ARG A 201 16.34 2.13 20.71
N ARG A 202 16.49 3.39 20.30
CA ARG A 202 16.37 4.56 21.18
C ARG A 202 14.92 4.82 21.58
N ASP A 203 14.00 4.79 20.62
CA ASP A 203 12.64 5.30 20.79
C ASP A 203 11.62 4.19 21.14
N PHE A 204 11.92 2.92 20.85
CA PHE A 204 10.99 1.80 20.96
C PHE A 204 11.60 0.56 21.63
N ALA A 205 12.50 0.76 22.60
CA ALA A 205 13.11 -0.33 23.36
C ALA A 205 12.04 -1.24 24.01
N GLY A 206 12.06 -2.54 23.68
CA GLY A 206 11.08 -3.51 24.21
C GLY A 206 10.81 -4.69 23.29
N SER A 207 9.76 -5.45 23.62
CA SER A 207 9.28 -6.56 22.78
C SER A 207 8.66 -6.02 21.48
N PRO A 208 8.70 -6.78 20.38
CA PRO A 208 8.03 -6.40 19.14
C PRO A 208 6.55 -6.07 19.37
N ALA A 209 6.08 -5.03 18.68
CA ALA A 209 4.66 -4.68 18.64
C ALA A 209 3.86 -5.80 17.96
N SER A 210 2.58 -5.91 18.34
CA SER A 210 1.67 -6.84 17.68
C SER A 210 1.61 -6.58 16.18
N GLN A 211 1.73 -7.64 15.40
CA GLN A 211 1.54 -7.64 13.95
C GLN A 211 0.08 -7.90 13.57
N GLN A 212 -0.78 -8.21 14.56
CA GLN A 212 -2.15 -8.64 14.33
C GLN A 212 -3.05 -7.44 14.09
N VAL A 213 -3.55 -7.35 12.87
CA VAL A 213 -4.54 -6.36 12.48
C VAL A 213 -5.92 -6.80 12.98
N ALA A 214 -6.66 -5.86 13.55
CA ALA A 214 -8.08 -5.99 13.82
C ALA A 214 -8.91 -5.43 12.66
N VAL A 215 -9.89 -6.22 12.22
CA VAL A 215 -10.89 -5.83 11.21
C VAL A 215 -12.28 -6.17 11.72
N ALA A 216 -13.26 -5.32 11.41
CA ALA A 216 -14.65 -5.59 11.76
C ALA A 216 -15.17 -6.87 11.09
N PHE A 217 -16.05 -7.59 11.78
CA PHE A 217 -16.68 -8.80 11.26
C PHE A 217 -17.39 -8.52 9.92
N GLY A 218 -17.22 -9.42 8.94
CA GLY A 218 -17.81 -9.29 7.61
C GLY A 218 -17.14 -8.28 6.67
N SER A 219 -16.12 -7.53 7.12
CA SER A 219 -15.36 -6.62 6.23
C SER A 219 -14.36 -7.35 5.33
N VAL A 220 -14.02 -8.60 5.65
CA VAL A 220 -13.24 -9.49 4.78
C VAL A 220 -14.24 -10.30 3.94
N ARG A 221 -14.47 -9.85 2.71
CA ARG A 221 -15.47 -10.43 1.79
C ARG A 221 -15.14 -10.10 0.35
N ILE A 222 -15.81 -10.78 -0.57
CA ILE A 222 -15.85 -10.41 -1.99
C ILE A 222 -17.18 -9.70 -2.21
N PRO A 223 -17.22 -8.40 -2.51
CA PRO A 223 -18.46 -7.71 -2.86
C PRO A 223 -19.09 -8.37 -4.10
N PRO A 224 -20.43 -8.48 -4.18
CA PRO A 224 -21.08 -8.95 -5.40
C PRO A 224 -20.75 -8.00 -6.55
N LEU A 225 -20.59 -8.56 -7.76
CA LEU A 225 -20.45 -7.74 -8.96
C LEU A 225 -21.72 -6.92 -9.15
N ALA A 226 -21.55 -5.64 -9.50
CA ALA A 226 -22.68 -4.82 -9.92
C ALA A 226 -23.39 -5.47 -11.12
N PRO A 227 -24.73 -5.35 -11.24
CA PRO A 227 -25.45 -5.85 -12.39
C PRO A 227 -24.87 -5.31 -13.69
N LEU A 228 -24.85 -6.15 -14.74
CA LEU A 228 -24.45 -5.71 -16.06
C LEU A 228 -25.44 -4.64 -16.55
N THR A 229 -24.94 -3.43 -16.80
CA THR A 229 -25.76 -2.32 -17.31
C THR A 229 -26.10 -2.47 -18.79
N ASN A 230 -25.33 -3.29 -19.52
CA ASN A 230 -25.54 -3.62 -20.92
C ASN A 230 -25.99 -5.09 -21.04
N GLY A 231 -27.27 -5.36 -20.74
CA GLY A 231 -27.95 -6.54 -21.27
C GLY A 231 -28.26 -6.36 -22.76
N PRO A 232 -28.61 -7.42 -23.51
CA PRO A 232 -29.15 -7.24 -24.85
C PRO A 232 -30.35 -6.28 -24.77
N PRO A 233 -30.52 -5.37 -25.76
CA PRO A 233 -31.61 -4.42 -25.74
C PRO A 233 -32.92 -5.18 -25.56
N SER A 234 -33.72 -4.79 -24.56
CA SER A 234 -35.02 -5.42 -24.35
C SER A 234 -35.84 -5.25 -25.64
N MET A 235 -36.41 -6.33 -26.16
CA MET A 235 -37.22 -6.31 -27.38
C MET A 235 -38.52 -5.49 -27.23
N SER A 236 -38.76 -4.82 -26.10
CA SER A 236 -39.94 -3.99 -25.88
C SER A 236 -39.84 -2.57 -26.43
N ALA A 237 -38.68 -2.16 -26.98
CA ALA A 237 -38.46 -0.79 -27.47
C ALA A 237 -38.59 -0.62 -29.00
N MET A 238 -39.23 -1.54 -29.71
CA MET A 238 -39.53 -1.41 -31.16
C MET A 238 -41.03 -1.46 -31.43
N SER A 239 -41.79 -0.57 -30.79
CA SER A 239 -43.09 -0.11 -31.31
C SER A 239 -43.20 1.40 -31.10
N GLY A 240 -42.26 2.14 -31.68
CA GLY A 240 -42.33 3.59 -31.81
C GLY A 240 -42.53 3.94 -33.27
N THR A 241 -43.71 4.45 -33.60
CA THR A 241 -44.10 5.01 -34.89
C THR A 241 -43.02 5.93 -35.45
N VAL A 242 -42.67 5.72 -36.73
CA VAL A 242 -41.78 6.60 -37.51
C VAL A 242 -42.42 7.98 -37.62
N ALA A 243 -41.81 8.99 -37.00
CA ALA A 243 -42.09 10.39 -37.26
C ALA A 243 -40.95 10.97 -38.12
N GLU A 244 -41.33 11.73 -39.15
CA GLU A 244 -40.43 12.36 -40.13
C GLU A 244 -39.37 13.29 -39.51
N PRO A 245 -38.22 13.48 -40.18
CA PRO A 245 -37.12 14.27 -39.64
C PRO A 245 -37.33 15.77 -39.87
N THR A 246 -37.49 16.54 -38.79
CA THR A 246 -37.30 17.99 -38.81
C THR A 246 -35.83 18.37 -38.58
N PRO A 247 -35.34 19.47 -39.19
CA PRO A 247 -33.92 19.81 -39.21
C PRO A 247 -33.42 20.41 -37.89
N LYS A 248 -32.17 20.08 -37.53
CA LYS A 248 -31.48 20.53 -36.30
C LYS A 248 -31.12 22.03 -36.36
N PRO A 249 -31.28 22.79 -35.26
CA PRO A 249 -30.50 23.99 -35.03
C PRO A 249 -29.32 23.72 -34.08
N THR A 250 -28.15 24.16 -34.52
CA THR A 250 -26.90 24.25 -33.77
C THR A 250 -27.03 25.28 -32.65
N GLN A 251 -26.75 24.92 -31.39
CA GLN A 251 -26.41 25.92 -30.37
C GLN A 251 -25.30 25.43 -29.44
N VAL A 252 -24.25 26.27 -29.41
CA VAL A 252 -23.13 26.29 -28.48
C VAL A 252 -23.66 26.65 -27.09
N ARG A 253 -23.30 25.89 -26.04
CA ARG A 253 -23.56 26.28 -24.65
C ARG A 253 -22.28 26.77 -23.98
N HIS A 254 -22.31 28.04 -23.59
CA HIS A 254 -21.43 28.64 -22.59
C HIS A 254 -21.56 27.92 -21.25
N VAL A 255 -20.44 27.66 -20.59
CA VAL A 255 -20.36 27.22 -19.20
C VAL A 255 -20.43 28.44 -18.30
N GLN A 256 -21.48 28.56 -17.48
CA GLN A 256 -21.57 29.55 -16.41
C GLN A 256 -20.85 29.02 -15.17
N MET A 257 -19.89 29.81 -14.68
CA MET A 257 -19.24 29.62 -13.38
C MET A 257 -20.25 29.87 -12.25
N VAL A 258 -20.39 28.92 -11.34
CA VAL A 258 -21.16 29.09 -10.09
C VAL A 258 -20.19 29.56 -9.01
N THR A 259 -20.49 30.72 -8.42
CA THR A 259 -19.75 31.34 -7.33
C THR A 259 -20.14 30.75 -5.97
N GLU A 260 -19.14 30.70 -5.09
CA GLU A 260 -19.22 30.25 -3.70
C GLU A 260 -20.19 31.06 -2.85
N LYS A 261 -20.94 30.38 -1.96
CA LYS A 261 -21.20 30.88 -0.60
C LYS A 261 -21.80 29.82 0.33
N THR A 262 -21.18 29.75 1.51
CA THR A 262 -21.73 29.35 2.84
C THR A 262 -21.57 27.89 3.27
N ILE A 263 -20.50 27.60 4.00
CA ILE A 263 -20.42 26.46 4.94
C ILE A 263 -20.33 27.04 6.36
N ALA A 264 -21.23 26.60 7.23
CA ALA A 264 -21.33 27.00 8.63
C ALA A 264 -20.20 26.39 9.48
N ALA A 265 -19.76 27.13 10.50
CA ALA A 265 -18.66 26.78 11.38
C ALA A 265 -18.93 25.53 12.25
N ALA A 266 -17.95 24.64 12.33
CA ALA A 266 -17.95 23.48 13.23
C ALA A 266 -17.52 23.87 14.67
N PRO A 267 -18.00 23.15 15.72
CA PRO A 267 -17.72 23.49 17.11
C PRO A 267 -16.31 23.09 17.56
N LYS A 268 -15.70 23.92 18.43
CA LYS A 268 -14.36 23.71 19.01
C LYS A 268 -14.33 22.54 20.01
N VAL A 269 -13.39 21.62 19.82
CA VAL A 269 -13.08 20.52 20.77
C VAL A 269 -12.03 20.98 21.79
N PRO A 270 -12.10 20.59 23.08
CA PRO A 270 -11.16 21.04 24.11
C PRO A 270 -9.76 20.43 23.95
N LYS A 271 -8.74 21.22 24.29
CA LYS A 271 -7.31 20.86 24.27
C LYS A 271 -6.98 19.90 25.44
N PRO A 272 -6.36 18.73 25.22
CA PRO A 272 -5.91 17.88 26.31
C PRO A 272 -4.67 18.47 27.01
N ALA A 273 -4.58 18.21 28.32
CA ALA A 273 -3.57 18.74 29.22
C ALA A 273 -2.15 18.23 28.89
N ALA A 274 -1.17 19.10 29.10
CA ALA A 274 0.23 18.87 28.77
C ALA A 274 0.88 17.79 29.65
N GLY A 275 1.20 16.65 29.05
CA GLY A 275 2.21 15.71 29.52
C GLY A 275 3.30 15.64 28.45
N SER A 276 4.52 16.06 28.79
CA SER A 276 5.64 16.25 27.86
C SER A 276 6.22 14.91 27.38
N VAL A 277 5.89 14.53 26.15
CA VAL A 277 6.75 13.70 25.31
C VAL A 277 7.39 14.66 24.29
N SER A 278 8.71 14.66 24.22
CA SER A 278 9.47 15.57 23.35
C SER A 278 9.00 15.46 21.90
N GLN A 279 8.65 16.62 21.32
CA GLN A 279 8.25 16.80 19.92
C GLN A 279 9.46 16.71 18.97
N GLU A 280 10.29 15.68 19.10
CA GLU A 280 11.40 15.48 18.18
C GLU A 280 10.98 14.61 16.99
N GLY A 281 10.77 15.31 15.87
CA GLY A 281 11.06 14.85 14.52
C GLY A 281 10.34 13.61 14.04
N PHE A 282 9.21 13.82 13.34
CA PHE A 282 8.66 12.79 12.46
C PHE A 282 9.65 12.53 11.30
N ALA A 283 9.55 11.40 10.59
CA ALA A 283 10.50 11.02 9.53
C ALA A 283 10.73 12.11 8.45
N TRP A 284 9.75 13.01 8.24
CA TRP A 284 9.90 14.17 7.37
C TRP A 284 10.75 15.30 7.96
N ASP A 285 10.68 15.53 9.27
CA ASP A 285 11.34 16.67 9.93
C ASP A 285 12.83 16.37 10.27
N VAL A 286 13.20 15.09 10.44
CA VAL A 286 14.59 14.67 10.76
C VAL A 286 15.54 14.86 9.57
N LEU A 287 15.02 14.77 8.34
CA LEU A 287 15.83 14.82 7.12
C LEU A 287 16.09 16.24 6.61
N GLU A 288 15.26 17.21 6.99
CA GLU A 288 15.55 18.63 6.76
C GLU A 288 16.66 19.14 7.67
N SER A 289 16.80 18.61 8.89
CA SER A 289 17.83 19.04 9.84
C SER A 289 19.22 18.47 9.59
N GLU A 290 19.36 17.42 8.77
CA GLU A 290 20.64 16.70 8.56
C GLU A 290 21.17 16.74 7.10
N ARG A 291 20.52 17.49 6.19
CA ARG A 291 21.02 17.67 4.81
C ARG A 291 22.18 18.69 4.79
N PRO A 292 23.35 18.37 4.20
CA PRO A 292 24.36 19.39 3.92
C PRO A 292 23.82 20.37 2.86
N PRO A 293 24.16 21.68 2.95
CA PRO A 293 23.71 22.66 1.99
C PRO A 293 24.25 22.33 0.59
N MET A 294 23.40 22.53 -0.43
CA MET A 294 23.78 22.41 -1.85
C MET A 294 24.86 23.43 -2.24
#